data_AF-A0A9X1R1J1-F1
#
_entry.id   AF-A0A9X1R1J1-F1
#
_cell.length_a   1.000
_cell.length_b   1.000
_cell.length_c   1.000
_cell.angle_alpha   90.00
_cell.angle_beta   90.00
_cell.angle_gamma   90.00
#
_symmetry.space_group_name_H-M   'P 1'
#
loop_
_entity.id
_entity.type
_entity.pdbx_description
1 polymer ?
#
loop_
_entity_poly.entity_id
_entity_poly.type
_entity_poly.pdbx_seq_one_letter_code
_entity_poly.pdbx_strand_id
1 'polypeptide(L)' 'MFKKVINTKGFWKSVISLAVSFAILFALIKWAIEGFDMAYFTERNPLVFMLTLLGAGFVYGFFVTFGKFRAKIKEKEQR' A
#
# COMPACT_ATOMS: atom_id res chain seq x y z
N MET A 1 -10.51 7.53 18.39
CA MET A 1 -10.73 6.97 17.04
C MET A 1 -9.47 6.37 16.42
N PHE A 2 -8.40 7.14 16.14
CA PHE A 2 -7.20 6.62 15.45
C PHE A 2 -6.55 5.40 16.14
N LYS A 3 -6.24 5.50 17.44
CA LYS A 3 -5.69 4.38 18.25
C LYS A 3 -6.56 3.12 18.18
N LYS A 4 -7.89 3.27 18.15
CA LYS A 4 -8.85 2.15 18.08
C LYS A 4 -8.77 1.42 16.73
N VAL A 5 -8.58 2.16 15.65
CA VAL A 5 -8.41 1.62 14.29
C VAL A 5 -7.10 0.84 14.16
N ILE A 6 -5.97 1.45 14.53
CA ILE A 6 -4.65 0.83 14.36
C ILE A 6 -4.40 -0.37 15.29
N ASN A 7 -5.07 -0.44 16.45
CA ASN A 7 -5.03 -1.60 17.35
C ASN A 7 -6.05 -2.69 16.99
N THR A 8 -6.88 -2.49 15.96
CA THR A 8 -7.83 -3.54 15.56
C THR A 8 -7.04 -4.73 15.01
N LYS A 9 -7.32 -5.94 15.52
CA LYS A 9 -6.70 -7.17 15.02
C LYS A 9 -6.89 -7.27 13.51
N GLY A 10 -5.78 -7.48 12.80
CA GLY A 10 -5.76 -7.58 11.34
C GLY A 10 -5.55 -6.26 10.58
N PHE A 11 -5.57 -5.10 11.25
CA PHE A 11 -5.30 -3.81 10.60
C PHE A 11 -3.95 -3.82 9.87
N TRP A 12 -2.86 -4.10 10.58
CA TRP A 12 -1.51 -4.12 10.01
C TRP A 12 -1.32 -5.20 8.94
N LYS A 13 -2.00 -6.36 9.07
CA LYS A 13 -2.01 -7.39 8.02
C LYS A 13 -2.68 -6.88 6.74
N SER A 14 -3.79 -6.15 6.87
CA SER A 14 -4.45 -5.50 5.73
C SER A 14 -3.60 -4.38 5.12
N VAL A 15 -2.93 -3.55 5.94
CA VAL A 15 -2.01 -2.52 5.45
C VAL A 15 -0.91 -3.13 4.60
N ILE A 16 -0.20 -4.15 5.12
CA ILE A 16 0.89 -4.81 4.42
C ILE A 16 0.38 -5.50 3.15
N SER A 17 -0.73 -6.24 3.23
CA SER A 17 -1.31 -6.89 2.06
C SER A 17 -1.66 -5.89 0.95
N LEU A 18 -2.29 -4.76 1.30
CA LEU A 18 -2.69 -3.76 0.32
C LEU A 18 -1.49 -2.99 -0.24
N ALA A 19 -0.49 -2.70 0.60
CA ALA A 19 0.76 -2.07 0.20
C ALA A 19 1.53 -2.93 -0.81
N VAL A 20 1.66 -4.23 -0.55
CA VAL A 20 2.33 -5.17 -1.46
C VAL A 20 1.55 -5.32 -2.77
N SER A 21 0.22 -5.50 -2.71
CA SER A 21 -0.60 -5.56 -3.93
C SER A 21 -0.49 -4.29 -4.78
N PHE A 22 -0.53 -3.12 -4.15
CA PHE A 22 -0.36 -1.85 -4.85
C PHE A 22 1.04 -1.71 -5.46
N ALA A 23 2.09 -2.05 -4.71
CA ALA A 23 3.47 -1.98 -5.19
C ALA A 23 3.67 -2.86 -6.44
N ILE A 24 3.16 -4.09 -6.42
CA ILE A 24 3.26 -5.02 -7.56
C ILE A 24 2.49 -4.46 -8.76
N LEU A 25 1.23 -4.06 -8.56
CA LEU A 25 0.41 -3.50 -9.65
C LEU A 25 1.03 -2.23 -10.24
N PHE A 26 1.51 -1.33 -9.40
CA PHE A 26 2.16 -0.10 -9.83
C PHE A 26 3.43 -0.38 -10.62
N ALA A 27 4.27 -1.30 -10.14
CA ALA A 27 5.50 -1.69 -10.85
C ALA A 27 5.19 -2.29 -12.23
N LEU A 28 4.19 -3.19 -12.32
CA LEU A 28 3.77 -3.80 -13.58
C LEU A 28 3.21 -2.76 -14.57
N ILE A 29 2.34 -1.86 -14.11
CA ILE A 29 1.76 -0.81 -14.95
C ILE A 29 2.86 0.14 -15.45
N LYS A 30 3.77 0.56 -14.57
CA LYS A 30 4.89 1.43 -14.96
C LYS A 30 5.82 0.75 -15.95
N TRP A 31 6.15 -0.52 -15.72
CA TRP A 31 6.96 -1.30 -16.64
C TRP A 31 6.30 -1.46 -18.02
N ALA A 32 4.97 -1.65 -18.06
CA ALA A 32 4.22 -1.69 -19.32
C ALA A 32 4.24 -0.32 -20.04
N ILE A 33 4.12 0.80 -19.31
CA ILE A 33 4.22 2.16 -19.88
C ILE A 33 5.62 2.42 -20.46
N GLU A 34 6.67 1.89 -19.82
CA GLU A 34 8.05 1.96 -20.33
C GLU A 34 8.35 0.91 -21.41
N GLY A 35 7.34 0.24 -21.97
CA GLY A 35 7.49 -0.66 -23.11
C GLY A 35 8.04 -2.05 -22.78
N PHE A 36 7.91 -2.47 -21.51
CA PHE A 36 8.48 -3.72 -20.98
C PHE A 36 10.02 -3.79 -21.04
N ASP A 37 10.69 -2.65 -21.10
CA ASP A 37 12.14 -2.61 -21.08
C ASP A 37 12.68 -3.08 -19.72
N MET A 38 13.64 -4.01 -19.72
CA MET A 38 14.33 -4.44 -18.52
C MET A 38 15.24 -3.34 -17.95
N ALA A 39 15.61 -2.35 -18.78
CA ALA A 39 16.31 -1.13 -18.37
C ALA A 39 15.61 -0.41 -17.20
N TYR A 40 14.27 -0.49 -17.14
CA TYR A 40 13.46 0.06 -16.05
C TYR A 40 13.95 -0.37 -14.66
N PHE A 41 14.41 -1.62 -14.54
CA PHE A 41 14.88 -2.18 -13.27
C PHE A 41 16.39 -2.01 -13.03
N THR A 42 17.16 -1.70 -14.08
CA THR A 42 18.63 -1.70 -14.01
C THR A 42 19.26 -0.30 -14.11
N GLU A 43 18.60 0.68 -14.72
CA GLU A 43 19.12 2.04 -14.86
C GLU A 43 19.01 2.87 -13.59
N ARG A 44 18.04 2.55 -12.72
CA ARG A 44 17.81 3.30 -11.47
C ARG A 44 18.53 2.65 -10.31
N ASN A 45 18.93 3.46 -9.33
CA ASN A 45 19.47 2.94 -8.08
C ASN A 45 18.43 2.03 -7.40
N PRO A 46 18.70 0.72 -7.25
CA PRO A 46 17.71 -0.26 -6.80
C PRO A 46 17.23 0.01 -5.36
N LEU A 47 18.08 0.60 -4.51
CA LEU A 47 17.71 1.01 -3.15
C LEU A 47 16.68 2.14 -3.17
N VAL A 48 16.91 3.16 -3.98
CA VAL A 48 15.98 4.30 -4.11
C VAL A 48 14.67 3.82 -4.69
N PHE A 49 14.70 3.02 -5.76
CA PHE A 49 13.50 2.45 -6.37
C PHE A 49 12.66 1.66 -5.37
N MET A 50 13.29 0.73 -4.63
CA MET A 50 12.61 -0.10 -3.65
C MET A 50 12.07 0.70 -2.47
N LEU A 51 12.83 1.66 -1.92
CA LEU A 51 12.37 2.54 -0.86
C LEU A 51 11.18 3.41 -1.30
N THR A 52 11.23 3.92 -2.53
CA THR A 52 10.14 4.76 -3.06
C THR A 52 8.88 3.92 -3.28
N LEU A 53 9.02 2.71 -3.83
CA LEU A 53 7.91 1.80 -4.08
C LEU A 53 7.26 1.31 -2.78
N LEU A 54 8.08 0.88 -1.81
CA LEU A 54 7.62 0.45 -0.49
C LEU A 54 7.01 1.62 0.29
N GLY A 55 7.62 2.81 0.23
CA GLY A 55 7.10 4.02 0.87
C GLY A 55 5.74 4.41 0.31
N ALA A 56 5.62 4.50 -1.02
CA ALA A 56 4.35 4.82 -1.68
C ALA A 56 3.28 3.74 -1.42
N GLY A 57 3.64 2.46 -1.53
CA GLY A 57 2.76 1.35 -1.23
C GLY A 57 2.29 1.34 0.22
N PHE A 58 3.18 1.61 1.17
CA PHE A 58 2.84 1.69 2.58
C PHE A 58 1.89 2.86 2.86
N VAL A 59 2.18 4.05 2.34
CA VAL A 59 1.32 5.23 2.50
C VAL A 59 -0.08 4.94 1.96
N TYR A 60 -0.18 4.45 0.73
CA TYR A 60 -1.45 4.07 0.12
C TYR A 60 -2.17 2.98 0.93
N GLY A 61 -1.46 1.90 1.25
CA GLY A 61 -1.96 0.77 2.03
C GLY A 61 -2.52 1.19 3.39
N PHE A 62 -1.82 2.10 4.06
CA PHE A 62 -2.20 2.66 5.36
C PHE A 62 -3.48 3.48 5.25
N PHE A 63 -3.53 4.47 4.36
CA PHE A 63 -4.69 5.36 4.25
C PHE A 63 -5.97 4.62 3.85
N VAL A 64 -5.89 3.71 2.87
CA VAL A 64 -7.06 2.94 2.42
C VAL A 64 -7.54 1.99 3.51
N THR A 65 -6.63 1.27 4.16
CA THR A 65 -7.00 0.37 5.26
C THR A 65 -7.55 1.15 6.45
N PHE A 66 -6.97 2.30 6.76
CA PHE A 66 -7.44 3.18 7.84
C PHE A 66 -8.86 3.66 7.58
N GLY A 67 -9.16 4.15 6.37
CA GLY A 67 -10.53 4.52 5.99
C GLY A 67 -11.51 3.36 6.13
N LYS A 68 -11.15 2.18 5.61
CA LYS A 68 -11.97 0.97 5.67
C LYS A 68 -12.29 0.53 7.10
N PHE A 69 -11.28 0.46 7.97
CA PHE A 69 -11.47 0.02 9.36
C PHE A 69 -12.17 1.09 10.20
N ARG A 70 -11.90 2.39 9.95
CA ARG A 70 -12.61 3.48 10.61
C ARG A 70 -14.11 3.43 10.30
N ALA A 71 -14.49 3.25 9.04
CA ALA A 71 -15.89 3.11 8.63
C ALA A 71 -16.56 1.93 9.33
N LYS A 72 -15.90 0.75 9.31
CA LYS A 72 -16.41 -0.48 9.92
C LYS A 72 -16.60 -0.38 11.44
N ILE A 73 -15.72 0.32 12.16
CA ILE A 73 -15.87 0.56 13.59
C ILE A 73 -17.05 1.50 13.86
N LYS A 74 -17.18 2.57 13.08
CA LYS A 74 -18.28 3.53 13.23
C LYS A 74 -19.64 2.87 12.96
N GLU A 75 -19.73 2.01 11.96
CA GLU A 75 -20.95 1.24 11.65
C GLU A 75 -21.34 0.30 12.80
N LYS A 76 -20.37 -0.34 13.46
CA LYS A 76 -20.64 -1.17 14.63
C LYS A 76 -21.04 -0.39 15.89
N GLU A 77 -20.63 0.87 16.02
CA GLU A 77 -21.03 1.73 17.15
C GLU A 77 -22.43 2.33 16.96
N GLN A 78 -22.94 2.39 15.73
CA GLN A 78 -24.28 2.89 15.41
C GLN A 78 -25.37 1.81 15.42
N ARG A 79 -24.99 0.53 15.58
CA ARG A 79 -25.89 -0.62 15.68
C ARG A 79 -25.99 -1.08 17.13
#